data_AF-A0A6L0XP79-F1
#
_entry.id   AF-A0A6L0XP79-F1
#
_cell.length_a   1.000
_cell.length_b   1.000
_cell.length_c   1.000
_cell.angle_alpha   90.00
_cell.angle_beta   90.00
_cell.angle_gamma   90.00
#
_symmetry.space_group_name_H-M   'P 1'
#
loop_
_entity.id
_entity.type
_entity.pdbx_description
1 polymer ?
#
loop_
_entity_poly.entity_id
_entity_poly.type
_entity_poly.pdbx_seq_one_letter_code
_entity_poly.pdbx_strand_id
1 'polypeptide(L)'
;MALSSSGSAALGNRIARATAAAPQWTVQQRCFRQLMKSLRGAYFHDRSKLFWARHRVLVEFYKYSRVEEEKDVLLLVGIGNEIATFVAEYMKVDVGAIMEHNEKIQSLPVAKAKKYREEYLLHEKQHESWCKQKIRLMMDRRPPPPYPFS
;
A
#
# COMPACT_ATOMS: atom_id res chain seq x y z
N MET A 1 -21.58 -6.23 -56.20
CA MET A 1 -20.18 -6.56 -55.82
C MET A 1 -19.42 -5.26 -55.69
N ALA A 2 -18.63 -4.93 -54.68
CA ALA A 2 -18.42 -5.46 -53.35
C ALA A 2 -18.12 -4.23 -52.47
N LEU A 3 -18.79 -4.11 -51.32
CA LEU A 3 -18.63 -3.03 -50.36
C LEU A 3 -17.21 -3.10 -49.75
N SER A 4 -16.53 -1.97 -49.76
CA SER A 4 -15.13 -1.83 -49.36
C SER A 4 -14.93 -2.12 -47.87
N SER A 5 -14.15 -3.16 -47.58
CA SER A 5 -13.73 -3.64 -46.25
C SER A 5 -12.73 -2.72 -45.52
N SER A 6 -12.63 -1.45 -45.91
CA SER A 6 -11.53 -0.55 -45.53
C SER A 6 -11.67 0.07 -44.13
N GLY A 7 -12.89 0.10 -43.57
CA GLY A 7 -13.16 0.70 -42.26
C GLY A 7 -12.57 -0.08 -41.07
N SER A 8 -12.53 -1.41 -41.16
CA SER A 8 -12.12 -2.28 -40.05
C SER A 8 -10.61 -2.29 -39.83
N ALA A 9 -9.83 -2.26 -40.92
CA ALA A 9 -8.37 -2.20 -40.87
C ALA A 9 -7.85 -0.85 -40.35
N ALA A 10 -8.52 0.26 -40.71
CA ALA A 10 -8.20 1.59 -40.22
C ALA A 10 -8.52 1.75 -38.72
N LEU A 11 -9.61 1.15 -38.24
CA LEU A 11 -9.96 1.11 -36.82
C LEU A 11 -8.96 0.24 -36.03
N GLY A 12 -8.60 -0.94 -36.56
CA GLY A 12 -7.60 -1.83 -35.98
C GLY A 12 -6.22 -1.17 -35.87
N ASN A 13 -5.78 -0.43 -36.90
CA ASN A 13 -4.53 0.33 -36.86
C ASN A 13 -4.56 1.51 -35.89
N ARG A 14 -5.72 2.16 -35.69
CA ARG A 14 -5.87 3.21 -34.66
C ARG A 14 -5.88 2.64 -33.25
N ILE A 15 -6.51 1.50 -33.03
CA ILE A 15 -6.51 0.81 -31.73
C ILE A 15 -5.10 0.29 -31.41
N ALA A 16 -4.38 -0.29 -32.38
CA ALA A 16 -3.00 -0.74 -32.21
C ALA A 16 -2.01 0.42 -31.95
N ARG A 17 -2.21 1.59 -32.57
CA ARG A 17 -1.43 2.80 -32.22
C ARG A 17 -1.84 3.40 -30.88
N ALA A 18 -3.12 3.34 -30.50
CA ALA A 18 -3.59 3.81 -29.21
C ALA A 18 -3.12 2.91 -28.05
N THR A 19 -2.97 1.61 -28.28
CA THR A 19 -2.36 0.67 -27.30
C THR A 19 -0.85 0.82 -27.25
N ALA A 20 -0.18 1.11 -28.37
CA ALA A 20 1.25 1.44 -28.40
C ALA A 20 1.57 2.82 -27.79
N ALA A 21 0.61 3.76 -27.84
CA ALA A 21 0.70 5.09 -27.24
C ALA A 21 0.09 5.19 -25.83
N ALA A 22 -0.42 4.09 -25.29
CA ALA A 22 -0.87 4.06 -23.90
C ALA A 22 0.37 4.25 -23.01
N PRO A 23 0.38 5.25 -22.10
CA PRO A 23 1.53 5.49 -21.26
C PRO A 23 1.78 4.26 -20.40
N GLN A 24 2.84 3.52 -20.72
CA GLN A 24 3.25 2.37 -19.91
C GLN A 24 3.75 2.91 -18.58
N TRP A 25 3.11 2.47 -17.51
CA TRP A 25 3.50 2.91 -16.17
C TRP A 25 4.88 2.40 -15.81
N THR A 26 5.69 3.31 -15.28
CA THR A 26 7.01 2.95 -14.78
C THR A 26 6.88 1.99 -13.59
N VAL A 27 7.95 1.24 -13.29
CA VAL A 27 7.95 0.29 -12.17
C VAL A 27 7.76 1.03 -10.83
N GLN A 28 8.26 2.26 -10.73
CA GLN A 28 8.09 3.16 -9.59
C GLN A 28 6.62 3.54 -9.40
N GLN A 29 5.92 3.90 -10.49
CA GLN A 29 4.48 4.24 -10.44
C GLN A 29 3.62 3.05 -10.03
N ARG A 30 3.95 1.84 -10.53
CA ARG A 30 3.27 0.61 -10.14
C ARG A 30 3.46 0.29 -8.65
N CYS A 31 4.69 0.40 -8.15
CA CYS A 31 5.00 0.25 -6.73
C CYS A 31 4.22 1.23 -5.85
N PHE A 32 4.26 2.53 -6.20
CA PHE A 32 3.52 3.57 -5.48
C PHE A 32 2.01 3.29 -5.44
N ARG A 33 1.42 2.85 -6.58
CA ARG A 33 0.00 2.48 -6.60
C ARG A 33 -0.32 1.32 -5.67
N GLN A 34 0.54 0.31 -5.60
CA GLN A 34 0.32 -0.85 -4.74
C GLN A 34 0.40 -0.47 -3.25
N LEU A 35 1.35 0.41 -2.89
CA LEU A 35 1.43 1.01 -1.56
C LEU A 35 0.17 1.83 -1.22
N MET A 36 -0.30 2.68 -2.13
CA MET A 36 -1.53 3.46 -1.88
C MET A 36 -2.78 2.59 -1.79
N LYS A 37 -2.86 1.52 -2.60
CA LYS A 37 -3.97 0.56 -2.57
C LYS A 37 -4.05 -0.17 -1.23
N SER A 38 -2.92 -0.67 -0.74
CA SER A 38 -2.84 -1.38 0.55
C SER A 38 -3.13 -0.44 1.73
N LEU A 39 -2.53 0.76 1.76
CA LEU A 39 -2.78 1.76 2.80
C LEU A 39 -4.23 2.23 2.83
N ARG A 40 -4.88 2.41 1.67
CA ARG A 40 -6.30 2.73 1.62
C ARG A 40 -7.14 1.59 2.20
N GLY A 41 -6.79 0.33 1.93
CA GLY A 41 -7.44 -0.83 2.53
C GLY A 41 -7.28 -0.89 4.05
N ALA A 42 -6.11 -0.51 4.58
CA ALA A 42 -5.83 -0.49 6.01
C ALA A 42 -6.47 0.69 6.75
N TYR A 43 -6.53 1.87 6.13
CA TYR A 43 -6.90 3.13 6.79
C TYR A 43 -8.12 3.81 6.18
N PHE A 44 -9.01 3.08 5.50
CA PHE A 44 -10.22 3.68 4.91
C PHE A 44 -11.11 4.40 5.95
N HIS A 45 -11.06 3.96 7.20
CA HIS A 45 -11.85 4.48 8.32
C HIS A 45 -11.23 5.72 8.98
N ASP A 46 -9.94 6.01 8.76
CA ASP A 46 -9.21 7.10 9.45
C ASP A 46 -8.41 7.95 8.45
N ARG A 47 -8.92 9.16 8.21
CA ARG A 47 -8.31 10.12 7.28
C ARG A 47 -6.94 10.62 7.74
N SER A 48 -6.72 10.77 9.05
CA SER A 48 -5.45 11.24 9.60
C SER A 48 -4.37 10.18 9.45
N LYS A 49 -4.67 8.93 9.83
CA LYS A 49 -3.75 7.79 9.65
C LYS A 49 -3.38 7.61 8.18
N LEU A 50 -4.35 7.65 7.27
CA LEU A 50 -4.10 7.54 5.83
C LEU A 50 -3.24 8.69 5.30
N PHE A 51 -3.51 9.92 5.74
CA PHE A 51 -2.74 11.10 5.35
C PHE A 51 -1.27 10.96 5.74
N TRP A 52 -0.99 10.64 7.00
CA TRP A 52 0.37 10.54 7.51
C TRP A 52 1.12 9.32 6.93
N ALA A 53 0.43 8.21 6.70
CA ALA A 53 1.03 7.07 6.01
C ALA A 53 1.45 7.44 4.57
N ARG A 54 0.56 8.09 3.82
CA ARG A 54 0.88 8.59 2.47
C ARG A 54 2.03 9.60 2.49
N HIS A 55 2.03 10.53 3.44
CA HIS A 55 3.10 11.53 3.59
C HIS A 55 4.46 10.86 3.77
N ARG A 56 4.57 9.86 4.67
CA ARG A 56 5.82 9.13 4.90
C ARG A 56 6.30 8.38 3.66
N VAL A 57 5.39 7.75 2.92
CA VAL A 57 5.74 7.10 1.64
C VAL A 57 6.29 8.12 0.65
N LEU A 58 5.63 9.27 0.49
CA LEU A 58 6.09 10.31 -0.43
C LEU A 58 7.48 10.83 -0.05
N VAL A 59 7.73 11.09 1.23
CA VAL A 59 9.05 11.53 1.72
C VAL A 59 10.13 10.53 1.35
N GLU A 60 9.89 9.21 1.51
CA GLU A 60 10.86 8.19 1.11
C GLU A 60 11.06 8.13 -0.41
N PHE A 61 10.00 8.26 -1.22
CA PHE A 61 10.12 8.31 -2.69
C PHE A 61 10.95 9.50 -3.16
N TYR A 62 10.76 10.68 -2.56
CA TYR A 62 11.53 11.88 -2.90
C TYR A 62 12.98 11.82 -2.40
N LYS A 63 13.23 11.16 -1.26
CA LYS A 63 14.59 10.96 -0.72
C LYS A 63 15.50 10.23 -1.71
N TYR A 64 14.97 9.21 -2.38
CA TYR A 64 15.71 8.41 -3.36
C TYR A 64 15.50 8.85 -4.81
N SER A 65 14.90 10.02 -5.05
CA SER A 65 14.59 10.51 -6.41
C SER A 65 15.80 10.72 -7.32
N ARG A 66 17.00 10.87 -6.74
CA ARG A 66 18.27 11.07 -7.46
C ARG A 66 19.06 9.78 -7.66
N VAL A 67 18.53 8.62 -7.27
CA VAL A 67 19.17 7.34 -7.53
C VAL A 67 18.99 6.97 -9.00
N GLU A 68 20.09 6.90 -9.73
CA GLU A 68 20.10 6.56 -11.17
C GLU A 68 20.48 5.10 -11.42
N GLU A 69 21.18 4.47 -10.47
CA GLU A 69 21.62 3.08 -10.59
C GLU A 69 20.40 2.13 -10.65
N GLU A 70 20.25 1.41 -11.76
CA GLU A 70 19.09 0.57 -12.03
C GLU A 70 18.89 -0.51 -10.96
N LYS A 71 19.97 -1.14 -10.49
CA LYS A 71 19.90 -2.20 -9.47
C LYS A 71 19.32 -1.68 -8.15
N ASP A 72 19.65 -0.44 -7.79
CA ASP A 72 19.20 0.20 -6.56
C ASP A 72 17.73 0.62 -6.68
N VAL A 73 17.33 1.13 -7.86
CA VAL A 73 15.92 1.42 -8.17
C VAL A 73 15.07 0.15 -8.07
N LEU A 74 15.52 -0.96 -8.66
CA LEU A 74 14.80 -2.24 -8.61
C LEU A 74 14.73 -2.79 -7.18
N LEU A 75 15.81 -2.68 -6.40
CA LEU A 75 15.81 -3.07 -4.98
C LEU A 75 14.80 -2.26 -4.17
N LEU A 76 14.81 -0.92 -4.30
CA LEU A 76 13.87 -0.04 -3.61
C LEU A 76 12.41 -0.32 -4.00
N VAL A 77 12.14 -0.55 -5.28
CA VAL A 77 10.82 -0.96 -5.78
C VAL A 77 10.41 -2.32 -5.20
N GLY A 78 11.35 -3.26 -5.11
CA GLY A 78 11.15 -4.57 -4.47
C GLY A 78 10.74 -4.43 -3.01
N ILE A 79 11.47 -3.64 -2.22
CA ILE A 79 11.15 -3.34 -0.82
C ILE A 79 9.77 -2.70 -0.70
N GLY A 80 9.44 -1.73 -1.56
CA GLY A 80 8.13 -1.08 -1.55
C GLY A 80 6.98 -2.05 -1.84
N ASN A 81 7.16 -3.00 -2.77
CA ASN A 81 6.16 -4.03 -3.04
C ASN A 81 6.03 -5.04 -1.89
N GLU A 82 7.13 -5.42 -1.24
CA GLU A 82 7.11 -6.28 -0.06
C GLU A 82 6.32 -5.64 1.08
N ILE A 83 6.58 -4.36 1.37
CA ILE A 83 5.84 -3.58 2.37
C ILE A 83 4.36 -3.49 1.98
N ALA A 84 4.04 -3.25 0.71
CA ALA A 84 2.65 -3.14 0.28
C ALA A 84 1.86 -4.45 0.46
N THR A 85 2.50 -5.60 0.19
CA THR A 85 1.91 -6.92 0.45
C THR A 85 1.73 -7.15 1.94
N PHE A 86 2.74 -6.84 2.75
CA PHE A 86 2.67 -6.95 4.21
C PHE A 86 1.52 -6.12 4.81
N VAL A 87 1.39 -4.85 4.41
CA VAL A 87 0.30 -3.99 4.88
C VAL A 87 -1.07 -4.53 4.47
N ALA A 88 -1.19 -5.05 3.24
CA ALA A 88 -2.45 -5.61 2.76
C ALA A 88 -2.89 -6.87 3.53
N GLU A 89 -1.94 -7.65 4.03
CA GLU A 89 -2.18 -8.89 4.76
C GLU A 89 -2.45 -8.63 6.24
N TYR A 90 -1.58 -7.88 6.92
CA TYR A 90 -1.58 -7.77 8.38
C TYR A 90 -2.34 -6.55 8.93
N MET A 91 -2.58 -5.52 8.10
CA MET A 91 -3.22 -4.28 8.57
C MET A 91 -4.61 -4.04 7.98
N LYS A 92 -5.18 -5.06 7.33
CA LYS A 92 -6.54 -4.99 6.80
C LYS A 92 -7.53 -4.87 7.96
N VAL A 93 -8.39 -3.85 7.88
CA VAL A 93 -9.47 -3.67 8.85
C VAL A 93 -10.63 -4.57 8.48
N ASP A 94 -10.89 -5.55 9.34
CA ASP A 94 -12.02 -6.44 9.23
C ASP A 94 -13.19 -5.93 10.08
N VAL A 95 -14.26 -5.51 9.42
CA VAL A 95 -15.48 -5.03 10.08
C VAL A 95 -16.16 -6.17 10.86
N GLY A 96 -16.05 -7.41 10.39
CA GLY A 96 -16.61 -8.58 11.07
C GLY A 96 -16.03 -8.76 12.46
N ALA A 97 -14.69 -8.70 12.58
CA ALA A 97 -14.00 -8.78 13.86
C ALA A 97 -14.41 -7.67 14.85
N ILE A 98 -14.70 -6.46 14.36
CA ILE A 98 -15.19 -5.35 15.19
C ILE A 98 -16.62 -5.64 15.69
N MET A 99 -17.48 -6.17 14.82
CA MET A 99 -18.86 -6.54 15.20
C MET A 99 -18.88 -7.66 16.25
N GLU A 100 -18.09 -8.72 16.05
CA GLU A 100 -17.96 -9.83 17.00
C GLU A 100 -17.42 -9.35 18.37
N HIS A 101 -16.46 -8.42 18.36
CA HIS A 101 -15.98 -7.80 19.60
C HIS A 101 -17.10 -7.07 20.35
N ASN A 102 -17.95 -6.32 19.64
CA ASN A 102 -19.07 -5.60 20.24
C ASN A 102 -20.12 -6.55 20.84
N GLU A 103 -20.49 -7.60 20.13
CA GLU A 103 -21.41 -8.64 20.63
C GLU A 103 -20.85 -9.30 21.90
N LYS A 104 -19.55 -9.63 21.88
CA LYS A 104 -18.89 -10.22 23.06
C LYS A 104 -18.88 -9.28 24.25
N ILE A 105 -18.58 -7.99 24.08
CA ILE A 105 -18.63 -7.01 25.18
C ILE A 105 -20.03 -6.94 25.79
N GLN A 106 -21.09 -6.96 24.98
CA GLN A 106 -22.47 -6.88 25.46
C GLN A 106 -22.88 -8.11 26.28
N SER A 107 -22.34 -9.29 25.96
CA SER A 107 -22.63 -10.53 26.70
C SER A 107 -21.93 -10.62 28.08
N LEU A 108 -20.90 -9.80 28.33
CA LEU A 108 -20.08 -9.91 29.54
C LEU A 108 -20.62 -9.02 30.67
N PRO A 109 -20.57 -9.49 31.94
CA PRO A 109 -20.79 -8.63 33.10
C PRO A 109 -19.79 -7.46 33.13
N VAL A 110 -20.23 -6.29 33.62
CA VAL A 110 -19.46 -5.02 33.57
C VAL A 110 -18.01 -5.16 34.04
N ALA A 111 -17.77 -5.85 35.16
CA ALA A 111 -16.41 -6.04 35.69
C ALA A 111 -15.50 -6.84 34.73
N LYS A 112 -16.04 -7.86 34.07
CA LYS A 112 -15.31 -8.67 33.07
C LYS A 112 -15.14 -7.91 31.75
N ALA A 113 -16.17 -7.13 31.36
CA ALA A 113 -16.13 -6.32 30.14
C ALA A 113 -15.02 -5.24 30.20
N LYS A 114 -14.79 -4.61 31.37
CA LYS A 114 -13.70 -3.64 31.57
C LYS A 114 -12.33 -4.28 31.29
N LYS A 115 -12.02 -5.39 31.96
CA LYS A 115 -10.75 -6.10 31.79
C LYS A 115 -10.55 -6.60 30.36
N TYR A 116 -11.60 -7.16 29.75
CA TYR A 116 -11.58 -7.60 28.36
C TYR A 116 -11.24 -6.46 27.38
N ARG A 117 -11.83 -5.27 27.58
CA ARG A 117 -11.54 -4.10 26.74
C ARG A 117 -10.11 -3.59 26.94
N GLU A 118 -9.60 -3.58 28.17
CA GLU A 118 -8.22 -3.17 28.45
C GLU A 118 -7.20 -4.08 27.76
N GLU A 119 -7.41 -5.40 27.82
CA GLU A 119 -6.56 -6.39 27.13
C GLU A 119 -6.62 -6.20 25.60
N TYR A 120 -7.82 -5.94 25.05
CA TYR A 120 -8.00 -5.67 23.63
C TYR A 120 -7.23 -4.42 23.17
N LEU A 121 -7.34 -3.30 23.91
CA LEU A 121 -6.61 -2.06 23.60
C LEU A 121 -5.09 -2.26 23.66
N LEU A 122 -4.60 -3.06 24.62
CA LEU A 122 -3.19 -3.42 24.70
C LEU A 122 -2.76 -4.23 23.48
N HIS A 123 -3.57 -5.23 23.09
CA HIS A 123 -3.31 -6.06 21.93
C HIS A 123 -3.24 -5.23 20.63
N GLU A 124 -4.19 -4.32 20.40
CA GLU A 124 -4.16 -3.43 19.23
C GLU A 124 -2.89 -2.56 19.20
N LYS A 125 -2.50 -2.00 20.35
CA LYS A 125 -1.27 -1.21 20.47
C LYS A 125 -0.02 -2.04 20.15
N GLN A 126 0.05 -3.27 20.67
CA GLN A 126 1.16 -4.19 20.41
C GLN A 126 1.21 -4.59 18.94
N HIS A 127 0.06 -4.88 18.32
CA HIS A 127 -0.05 -5.20 16.92
C HIS A 127 0.43 -4.05 16.02
N GLU A 128 -0.05 -2.81 16.24
CA GLU A 128 0.44 -1.65 15.49
C GLU A 128 1.95 -1.44 15.65
N SER A 129 2.48 -1.65 16.87
CA SER A 129 3.91 -1.52 17.15
C SER A 129 4.74 -2.59 16.43
N TRP A 130 4.27 -3.83 16.45
CA TRP A 130 4.91 -4.96 15.77
C TRP A 130 4.94 -4.75 14.25
N CYS A 131 3.82 -4.32 13.65
CA CYS A 131 3.77 -3.97 12.22
C CYS A 131 4.78 -2.87 11.86
N LYS A 132 4.88 -1.81 12.67
CA LYS A 132 5.88 -0.74 12.47
C LYS A 132 7.31 -1.25 12.54
N GLN A 133 7.60 -2.19 13.46
CA GLN A 133 8.93 -2.80 13.58
C GLN A 133 9.27 -3.64 12.34
N LYS A 134 8.34 -4.45 11.84
CA LYS A 134 8.56 -5.27 10.63
C LYS A 134 8.82 -4.41 9.41
N ILE A 135 8.04 -3.35 9.21
CA ILE A 135 8.25 -2.40 8.10
C ILE A 135 9.62 -1.73 8.20
N ARG A 136 10.06 -1.35 9.41
CA ARG A 136 11.41 -0.78 9.61
C ARG A 136 12.50 -1.76 9.20
N LEU A 137 12.41 -3.02 9.63
CA LEU A 137 13.39 -4.06 9.27
C LEU A 137 13.45 -4.32 7.77
N MET A 138 12.33 -4.26 7.06
CA MET A 138 12.31 -4.34 5.59
C MET A 138 13.08 -3.17 4.98
N MET A 139 12.82 -1.96 5.48
CA MET A 139 13.49 -0.74 5.05
C MET A 139 14.99 -0.75 5.37
N ASP A 140 15.48 -1.48 6.37
CA ASP A 140 16.91 -1.49 6.74
C ASP A 140 17.80 -2.14 5.66
N ARG A 141 17.22 -2.87 4.71
CA ARG A 141 17.91 -3.44 3.54
C ARG A 141 18.14 -2.43 2.40
N ARG A 142 17.68 -1.18 2.56
CA ARG A 142 17.78 -0.14 1.53
C ARG A 142 19.22 0.33 1.33
N PRO A 143 19.60 0.77 0.12
CA PRO A 143 20.85 1.48 -0.08
C PRO A 143 20.88 2.79 0.74
N PRO A 144 22.07 3.30 1.07
CA PRO A 144 22.19 4.61 1.70
C PRO A 144 21.55 5.68 0.81
N PRO A 145 20.90 6.70 1.40
CA PRO A 145 20.29 7.77 0.61
C PRO A 145 21.38 8.61 -0.09
N PRO A 146 21.08 9.20 -1.26
CA PRO A 146 22.03 10.09 -1.93
C PRO A 146 22.18 11.44 -1.21
N TYR A 147 23.29 12.14 -1.43
CA TYR A 147 23.45 13.54 -1.01
C TYR A 147 22.31 14.40 -1.59
N PRO A 148 21.65 15.29 -0.81
CA PRO A 148 22.04 15.85 0.49
C PRO A 148 21.50 15.12 1.74
N PHE A 149 20.93 13.92 1.60
CA PHE A 149 20.33 13.18 2.72
C PHE A 149 21.31 12.24 3.44
N SER A 150 22.44 11.94 2.80
CA SER A 150 23.57 11.14 3.32
C SER A 150 24.29 11.83 4.46
#